data_AF-A0A658Z0H0-F1
#
_entry.id   AF-A0A658Z0H0-F1
#
_cell.length_a   1.000
_cell.length_b   1.000
_cell.length_c   1.000
_cell.angle_alpha   90.00
_cell.angle_beta   90.00
_cell.angle_gamma   90.00
#
_symmetry.space_group_name_H-M   'P 1'
#
loop_
_entity.id
_entity.type
_entity.pdbx_description
1 polymer ?
#
loop_
_entity_poly.entity_id
_entity_poly.type
_entity_poly.pdbx_seq_one_letter_code
_entity_poly.pdbx_strand_id
1 'polypeptide(L)'
;MSALNSLPLPVVRLLAFFHEELSERRPGRVPQIVQLWVGCLLVILISMTFEIPFVALSLAVLFYGIQSNAFYTKFVAILFVVATVLEIGSLFLIYKWSYGEPLIRLIIAGPILMGCMFLMRTHRLGLVFFAVAIVAIYGQTFPAMLDYPEVVVRLTLWCIVVGLYPTLLMTLIGVLWFPNRAITQMHQALNDRLDDAISHLTDSLAPLPETRIEREALALQKLNVFCLADDANWRTQSAWWQSCVATVTYIYSTLNRYDPTSFADSQAIIEFRQKLASEINKLQHAVAEGQCWQSDWRISESEAVAARECNLENICQTLLQLGQMNPNTPPTPAAKPPSMVADAFTNPDYIRYAVKTLLACLICYTFYSGVDWEGIHTCMLTCVIVANPNVGSSYQKMVLRFGGAFCGAILALLFTLLVMPWLDNIVELLFVLAPIFLLGA
;
A
#
# COMPACT_ATOMS: atom_id res chain seq x y z
N MET A 1 2.22 -34.21 -5.79
CA MET A 1 3.63 -33.92 -5.47
C MET A 1 4.65 -34.28 -6.58
N SER A 2 4.29 -34.96 -7.68
CA SER A 2 5.26 -35.38 -8.72
C SER A 2 5.54 -34.35 -9.85
N ALA A 3 4.67 -33.34 -10.06
CA ALA A 3 4.84 -32.36 -11.15
C ALA A 3 5.72 -31.13 -10.79
N LEU A 4 5.98 -30.90 -9.51
CA LEU A 4 6.79 -29.75 -9.04
C LEU A 4 8.30 -30.01 -9.12
N ASN A 5 8.74 -31.27 -9.13
CA ASN A 5 10.16 -31.64 -9.17
C ASN A 5 10.81 -31.52 -10.57
N SER A 6 10.00 -31.35 -11.62
CA SER A 6 10.47 -31.20 -13.01
C SER A 6 10.57 -29.75 -13.46
N LEU A 7 10.20 -28.78 -12.62
CA LEU A 7 10.26 -27.36 -12.97
C LEU A 7 11.63 -26.77 -12.66
N PRO A 8 12.18 -25.91 -13.54
CA PRO A 8 13.43 -25.23 -13.27
C PRO A 8 13.31 -24.39 -11.99
N LEU A 9 14.33 -24.43 -11.13
CA LEU A 9 14.46 -23.67 -9.87
C LEU A 9 13.91 -22.23 -9.88
N PRO A 10 14.12 -21.40 -10.93
CA PRO A 10 13.51 -20.07 -11.00
C PRO A 10 11.98 -20.08 -11.04
N VAL A 11 11.36 -21.06 -11.73
CA VAL A 11 9.90 -21.18 -11.80
C VAL A 11 9.32 -21.66 -10.47
N VAL A 12 10.02 -22.55 -9.76
CA VAL A 12 9.61 -22.96 -8.41
C VAL A 12 9.66 -21.79 -7.44
N ARG A 13 10.71 -20.95 -7.50
CA ARG A 13 10.78 -19.72 -6.69
C ARG A 13 9.70 -18.71 -7.06
N LEU A 14 9.38 -18.57 -8.35
CA LEU A 14 8.32 -17.67 -8.82
C LEU A 14 6.95 -18.16 -8.35
N LEU A 15 6.68 -19.46 -8.44
CA LEU A 15 5.44 -20.08 -7.95
C LEU A 15 5.34 -20.01 -6.42
N ALA A 16 6.44 -20.23 -5.70
CA ALA A 16 6.48 -20.05 -4.25
C ALA A 16 6.20 -18.59 -3.87
N PHE A 17 6.79 -17.63 -4.60
CA PHE A 17 6.52 -16.20 -4.42
C PHE A 17 5.05 -15.87 -4.69
N PHE A 18 4.47 -16.35 -5.80
CA PHE A 18 3.05 -16.13 -6.08
C PHE A 18 2.14 -16.81 -5.04
N HIS A 19 2.49 -18.02 -4.60
CA HIS A 19 1.73 -18.72 -3.58
C HIS A 19 1.79 -17.98 -2.24
N GLU A 20 2.95 -17.49 -1.84
CA GLU A 20 3.13 -16.69 -0.63
C GLU A 20 2.37 -15.35 -0.74
N GLU A 21 2.50 -14.64 -1.86
CA GLU A 21 1.82 -13.36 -2.09
C GLU A 21 0.29 -13.52 -2.23
N LEU A 22 -0.21 -14.66 -2.74
CA LEU A 22 -1.66 -14.96 -2.84
C LEU A 22 -2.23 -15.52 -1.53
N SER A 23 -1.44 -16.24 -0.74
CA SER A 23 -1.88 -16.80 0.55
C SER A 23 -1.77 -15.81 1.72
N GLU A 24 -1.03 -14.70 1.55
CA GLU A 24 -0.94 -13.66 2.58
C GLU A 24 -2.31 -13.01 2.82
N ARG A 25 -2.89 -13.30 4.00
CA ARG A 25 -4.12 -12.67 4.51
C ARG A 25 -3.79 -11.26 5.01
N ARG A 26 -3.65 -10.30 4.11
CA ARG A 26 -3.59 -8.88 4.48
C ARG A 26 -5.01 -8.39 4.80
N PRO A 27 -5.23 -7.74 5.95
CA PRO A 27 -6.55 -7.18 6.27
C PRO A 27 -6.94 -6.13 5.22
N GLY A 28 -8.18 -6.23 4.73
CA GLY A 28 -8.71 -5.29 3.73
C GLY A 28 -8.33 -5.55 2.27
N ARG A 29 -7.57 -6.61 1.96
CA ARG A 29 -7.14 -6.94 0.59
C ARG A 29 -8.32 -7.18 -0.36
N VAL A 30 -9.25 -8.06 0.00
CA VAL A 30 -10.39 -8.41 -0.88
C VAL A 30 -11.26 -7.20 -1.20
N PRO A 31 -11.67 -6.37 -0.22
CA PRO A 31 -12.34 -5.10 -0.51
C PRO A 31 -11.52 -4.20 -1.45
N GLN A 32 -10.21 -4.08 -1.24
CA GLN A 32 -9.35 -3.26 -2.10
C GLN A 32 -9.32 -3.77 -3.54
N ILE A 33 -9.16 -5.08 -3.75
CA ILE A 33 -9.19 -5.73 -5.07
C ILE A 33 -10.50 -5.42 -5.78
N VAL A 34 -11.64 -5.62 -5.09
CA VAL A 34 -12.97 -5.38 -5.67
C VAL A 34 -13.17 -3.91 -6.02
N GLN A 35 -12.76 -2.99 -5.14
CA GLN A 35 -12.86 -1.55 -5.39
C GLN A 35 -12.03 -1.11 -6.59
N LEU A 36 -10.79 -1.61 -6.68
CA LEU A 36 -9.89 -1.31 -7.80
C LEU A 36 -10.41 -1.91 -9.10
N TRP A 37 -10.86 -3.17 -9.08
CA TRP A 37 -11.42 -3.87 -10.23
C TRP A 37 -12.65 -3.15 -10.80
N VAL A 38 -13.63 -2.85 -9.94
CA VAL A 38 -14.84 -2.10 -10.33
C VAL A 38 -14.48 -0.68 -10.79
N GLY A 39 -13.54 -0.02 -10.11
CA GLY A 39 -13.05 1.30 -10.49
C GLY A 39 -12.43 1.32 -11.88
N CYS A 40 -11.57 0.35 -12.21
CA CYS A 40 -10.96 0.24 -13.53
C CYS A 40 -11.99 -0.01 -14.64
N LEU A 41 -12.97 -0.87 -14.40
CA LEU A 41 -14.06 -1.12 -15.35
C LEU A 41 -14.91 0.13 -15.60
N LEU A 42 -15.23 0.88 -14.54
CA LEU A 42 -15.95 2.14 -14.66
C LEU A 42 -15.12 3.22 -15.38
N VAL A 43 -13.81 3.28 -15.14
CA VAL A 43 -12.90 4.16 -15.89
C VAL A 43 -12.90 3.84 -17.38
N ILE A 44 -12.82 2.56 -17.77
CA ILE A 44 -12.92 2.17 -19.17
C ILE A 44 -14.29 2.56 -19.75
N LEU A 45 -15.38 2.21 -19.05
CA LEU A 45 -16.73 2.52 -19.51
C LEU A 45 -16.92 4.02 -19.74
N ILE A 46 -16.59 4.86 -18.75
CA ILE A 46 -16.72 6.31 -18.82
C ILE A 46 -15.80 6.86 -19.91
N SER A 47 -14.54 6.44 -19.95
CA SER A 47 -13.58 6.99 -20.91
C SER A 47 -13.95 6.65 -22.36
N MET A 48 -14.39 5.41 -22.62
CA MET A 48 -14.79 5.00 -23.96
C MET A 48 -16.13 5.64 -24.37
N THR A 49 -17.06 5.83 -23.42
CA THR A 49 -18.37 6.45 -23.71
C THR A 49 -18.24 7.94 -24.03
N PHE A 50 -17.38 8.65 -23.30
CA PHE A 50 -17.17 10.10 -23.48
C PHE A 50 -15.94 10.44 -24.33
N GLU A 51 -15.30 9.43 -24.93
CA GLU A 51 -14.08 9.57 -25.75
C GLU A 51 -12.97 10.37 -25.05
N ILE A 52 -12.81 10.12 -23.74
CA ILE A 52 -11.80 10.79 -22.92
C ILE A 52 -10.41 10.29 -23.34
N PRO A 53 -9.47 11.18 -23.70
CA PRO A 53 -8.13 10.78 -24.09
C PRO A 53 -7.33 10.26 -22.88
N PHE A 54 -6.22 9.58 -23.15
CA PHE A 54 -5.25 9.13 -22.13
C PHE A 54 -5.82 8.23 -21.02
N VAL A 55 -6.70 7.29 -21.37
CA VAL A 55 -7.32 6.32 -20.44
C VAL A 55 -6.31 5.62 -19.52
N ALA A 56 -5.11 5.34 -20.04
CA ALA A 56 -4.00 4.73 -19.27
C ALA A 56 -3.58 5.57 -18.05
N LEU A 57 -3.61 6.91 -18.15
CA LEU A 57 -3.28 7.80 -17.02
C LEU A 57 -4.38 7.74 -15.96
N SER A 58 -5.65 7.71 -16.34
CA SER A 58 -6.75 7.59 -15.38
C SER A 58 -6.76 6.25 -14.65
N LEU A 59 -6.42 5.16 -15.35
CA LEU A 59 -6.20 3.86 -14.72
C LEU A 59 -5.03 3.92 -13.72
N ALA A 60 -3.90 4.54 -14.11
CA ALA A 60 -2.76 4.71 -13.23
C ALA A 60 -3.12 5.48 -11.94
N VAL A 61 -3.94 6.53 -12.04
CA VAL A 61 -4.45 7.26 -10.87
C VAL A 61 -5.21 6.33 -9.92
N LEU A 62 -6.05 5.41 -10.41
CA LEU A 62 -6.73 4.43 -9.55
C LEU A 62 -5.77 3.43 -8.91
N PHE A 63 -4.82 2.88 -9.68
CA PHE A 63 -3.84 1.91 -9.17
C PHE A 63 -2.93 2.50 -8.07
N TYR A 64 -2.59 3.79 -8.17
CA TYR A 64 -1.85 4.49 -7.12
C TYR A 64 -2.77 5.06 -6.02
N GLY A 65 -4.02 5.35 -6.36
CA GLY A 65 -4.96 6.10 -5.54
C GLY A 65 -5.76 5.25 -4.54
N ILE A 66 -6.21 4.06 -4.95
CA ILE A 66 -7.00 3.17 -4.11
C ILE A 66 -6.08 2.46 -3.12
N GLN A 67 -6.33 2.71 -1.84
CA GLN A 67 -5.52 2.18 -0.76
C GLN A 67 -6.34 1.22 0.09
N SER A 68 -5.67 0.39 0.90
CA SER A 68 -6.34 -0.59 1.76
C SER A 68 -7.28 0.03 2.80
N ASN A 69 -7.10 1.32 3.10
CA ASN A 69 -7.85 2.06 4.12
C ASN A 69 -8.58 3.25 3.52
N ALA A 70 -9.82 3.48 3.95
CA ALA A 70 -10.62 4.63 3.51
C ALA A 70 -9.96 5.98 3.87
N PHE A 71 -9.40 6.11 5.08
CA PHE A 71 -8.67 7.33 5.49
C PHE A 71 -7.49 7.63 4.57
N TYR A 72 -6.68 6.63 4.25
CA TYR A 72 -5.51 6.82 3.39
C TYR A 72 -5.94 7.10 1.95
N THR A 73 -6.99 6.44 1.46
CA THR A 73 -7.60 6.76 0.16
C THR A 73 -8.09 8.21 0.10
N LYS A 74 -8.72 8.75 1.17
CA LYS A 74 -9.08 10.19 1.24
C LYS A 74 -7.86 11.08 1.13
N PHE A 75 -6.83 10.79 1.91
CA PHE A 75 -5.60 11.58 1.92
C PHE A 75 -4.93 11.59 0.55
N VAL A 76 -4.83 10.42 -0.09
CA VAL A 76 -4.28 10.26 -1.45
C VAL A 76 -5.18 10.94 -2.49
N ALA A 77 -6.51 10.95 -2.32
CA ALA A 77 -7.39 11.69 -3.20
C ALA A 77 -7.17 13.20 -3.15
N ILE A 78 -7.08 13.78 -1.94
CA ILE A 78 -6.75 15.20 -1.78
C ILE A 78 -5.40 15.50 -2.41
N LEU A 79 -4.43 14.61 -2.23
CA LEU A 79 -3.12 14.69 -2.84
C LEU A 79 -3.19 14.76 -4.37
N PHE A 80 -3.98 13.88 -5.00
CA PHE A 80 -4.16 13.88 -6.45
C PHE A 80 -4.86 15.16 -6.95
N VAL A 81 -5.89 15.66 -6.25
CA VAL A 81 -6.53 16.94 -6.63
C VAL A 81 -5.52 18.08 -6.61
N VAL A 82 -4.74 18.21 -5.51
CA VAL A 82 -3.72 19.25 -5.39
C VAL A 82 -2.63 19.08 -6.45
N ALA A 83 -2.19 17.84 -6.69
CA ALA A 83 -1.20 17.55 -7.72
C ALA A 83 -1.70 17.95 -9.11
N THR A 84 -2.94 17.63 -9.47
CA THR A 84 -3.55 18.02 -10.75
C THR A 84 -3.68 19.54 -10.89
N VAL A 85 -4.00 20.29 -9.82
CA VAL A 85 -4.04 21.76 -9.90
C VAL A 85 -2.64 22.35 -10.10
N LEU A 86 -1.65 21.87 -9.33
CA LEU A 86 -0.26 22.33 -9.44
C LEU A 86 0.36 21.95 -10.78
N GLU A 87 0.04 20.77 -11.30
CA GLU A 87 0.37 20.27 -12.63
C GLU A 87 0.05 21.30 -13.70
N ILE A 88 -1.22 21.67 -13.82
CA ILE A 88 -1.70 22.53 -14.89
C ILE A 88 -1.07 23.90 -14.78
N GLY A 89 -1.02 24.45 -13.56
CA GLY A 89 -0.35 25.72 -13.30
C GLY A 89 1.11 25.71 -13.73
N SER A 90 1.83 24.62 -13.44
CA SER A 90 3.23 24.46 -13.83
C SER A 90 3.39 24.31 -15.36
N LEU A 91 2.54 23.54 -16.03
CA LEU A 91 2.61 23.34 -17.48
C LEU A 91 2.32 24.65 -18.24
N PHE A 92 1.29 25.40 -17.84
CA PHE A 92 1.01 26.70 -18.44
C PHE A 92 2.16 27.69 -18.23
N LEU A 93 2.77 27.70 -17.04
CA LEU A 93 3.91 28.56 -16.77
C LEU A 93 5.11 28.19 -17.65
N ILE A 94 5.41 26.90 -17.80
CA ILE A 94 6.52 26.43 -18.63
C ILE A 94 6.25 26.76 -20.11
N TYR A 95 5.07 26.43 -20.62
CA TYR A 95 4.73 26.64 -22.03
C TYR A 95 4.74 28.12 -22.41
N LYS A 96 4.33 29.02 -21.52
CA LYS A 96 4.37 30.47 -21.76
C LYS A 96 5.75 30.95 -22.21
N TRP A 97 6.82 30.37 -21.67
CA TRP A 97 8.19 30.83 -21.92
C TRP A 97 9.00 29.93 -22.83
N SER A 98 8.51 28.72 -23.14
CA SER A 98 9.36 27.68 -23.75
C SER A 98 8.68 26.84 -24.84
N TYR A 99 7.45 27.19 -25.26
CA TYR A 99 6.69 26.37 -26.22
C TYR A 99 7.47 26.05 -27.50
N GLY A 100 8.13 27.04 -28.12
CA GLY A 100 8.82 26.87 -29.39
C GLY A 100 10.23 26.28 -29.31
N GLU A 101 10.79 26.08 -28.12
CA GLU A 101 12.20 25.70 -27.95
C GLU A 101 12.34 24.50 -26.99
N PRO A 102 12.52 23.27 -27.53
CA PRO A 102 12.65 22.06 -26.72
C PRO A 102 13.76 22.11 -25.67
N LEU A 103 14.88 22.76 -25.98
CA LEU A 103 16.00 22.92 -25.05
C LEU A 103 15.64 23.81 -23.85
N ILE A 104 14.87 24.88 -24.06
CA ILE A 104 14.44 25.78 -22.98
C ILE A 104 13.47 25.05 -22.05
N ARG A 105 12.56 24.23 -22.61
CA ARG A 105 11.68 23.35 -21.81
C ARG A 105 12.47 22.45 -20.89
N LEU A 106 13.54 21.83 -21.41
CA LEU A 106 14.40 20.93 -20.64
C LEU A 106 15.16 21.67 -19.52
N ILE A 107 15.68 22.87 -19.83
CA ILE A 107 16.39 23.72 -18.86
C ILE A 107 15.47 24.18 -17.73
N ILE A 108 14.18 24.41 -17.99
CA ILE A 108 13.21 24.80 -16.96
C ILE A 108 12.68 23.57 -16.19
N ALA A 109 12.32 22.49 -16.90
CA ALA A 109 11.77 21.28 -16.29
C ALA A 109 12.81 20.53 -15.44
N GLY A 110 14.10 20.59 -15.80
CA GLY A 110 15.18 19.90 -15.09
C GLY A 110 15.33 20.32 -13.62
N PRO A 111 15.47 21.62 -13.30
CA PRO A 111 15.49 22.12 -11.93
C PRO A 111 14.21 21.82 -11.16
N ILE A 112 13.04 21.89 -11.80
CA ILE A 112 11.75 21.54 -11.16
C ILE A 112 11.75 20.07 -10.76
N LEU A 113 12.14 19.17 -11.68
CA LEU A 113 12.26 17.74 -11.39
C LEU A 113 13.25 17.51 -10.25
N MET A 114 14.44 18.09 -10.33
CA MET A 114 15.48 17.95 -9.30
C MET A 114 14.98 18.40 -7.92
N GLY A 115 14.31 19.56 -7.86
CA GLY A 115 13.71 20.08 -6.62
C GLY A 115 12.61 19.16 -6.08
N CYS A 116 11.73 18.65 -6.94
CA CYS A 116 10.69 17.72 -6.54
C CYS A 116 11.25 16.38 -6.06
N MET A 117 12.26 15.83 -6.73
CA MET A 117 12.92 14.58 -6.31
C MET A 117 13.71 14.76 -5.01
N PHE A 118 14.28 15.94 -4.76
CA PHE A 118 14.89 16.27 -3.47
C PHE A 118 13.84 16.33 -2.36
N LEU A 119 12.76 17.08 -2.57
CA LEU A 119 11.66 17.23 -1.59
C LEU A 119 10.91 15.92 -1.36
N MET A 120 10.88 15.01 -2.34
CA MET A 120 10.36 13.66 -2.18
C MET A 120 11.05 12.89 -1.04
N ARG A 121 12.35 13.12 -0.83
CA ARG A 121 13.13 12.44 0.23
C ARG A 121 13.21 13.24 1.52
N THR A 122 13.19 14.56 1.45
CA THR A 122 13.40 15.41 2.62
C THR A 122 12.12 15.85 3.30
N HIS A 123 10.98 15.90 2.60
CA HIS A 123 9.71 16.40 3.13
C HIS A 123 8.75 15.27 3.51
N ARG A 124 7.99 15.45 4.61
CA ARG A 124 6.99 14.48 5.09
C ARG A 124 5.89 14.19 4.06
N LEU A 125 5.57 15.17 3.21
CA LEU A 125 4.64 15.02 2.09
C LEU A 125 5.36 14.63 0.79
N GLY A 126 6.43 13.82 0.85
CA GLY A 126 7.25 13.48 -0.30
C GLY A 126 6.49 12.90 -1.50
N LEU A 127 5.37 12.20 -1.25
CA LEU A 127 4.47 11.70 -2.29
C LEU A 127 3.82 12.81 -3.14
N VAL A 128 3.58 14.01 -2.58
CA VAL A 128 3.09 15.17 -3.36
C VAL A 128 4.11 15.53 -4.42
N PHE A 129 5.36 15.72 -4.00
CA PHE A 129 6.43 16.15 -4.88
C PHE A 129 6.77 15.08 -5.91
N PHE A 130 6.62 13.80 -5.56
CA PHE A 130 6.70 12.71 -6.53
C PHE A 130 5.62 12.80 -7.62
N ALA A 131 4.36 13.05 -7.25
CA ALA A 131 3.27 13.23 -8.22
C ALA A 131 3.52 14.45 -9.12
N VAL A 132 3.92 15.58 -8.54
CA VAL A 132 4.29 16.79 -9.29
C VAL A 132 5.48 16.53 -10.22
N ALA A 133 6.49 15.76 -9.81
CA ALA A 133 7.65 15.41 -10.62
C ALA A 133 7.27 14.61 -11.88
N ILE A 134 6.49 13.54 -11.71
CA ILE A 134 5.98 12.67 -12.78
C ILE A 134 5.31 13.51 -13.87
N VAL A 135 4.49 14.44 -13.42
CA VAL A 135 3.65 15.23 -14.28
C VAL A 135 4.41 16.36 -14.94
N ALA A 136 5.24 17.09 -14.18
CA ALA A 136 6.06 18.17 -14.71
C ALA A 136 6.96 17.68 -15.85
N ILE A 137 7.44 16.43 -15.76
CA ILE A 137 8.25 15.81 -16.82
C ILE A 137 7.42 15.23 -17.95
N TYR A 138 6.31 14.55 -17.66
CA TYR A 138 5.47 13.94 -18.69
C TYR A 138 4.75 14.99 -19.53
N GLY A 139 4.26 16.06 -18.93
CA GLY A 139 3.62 17.13 -19.69
C GLY A 139 4.56 17.76 -20.72
N GLN A 140 5.89 17.70 -20.53
CA GLN A 140 6.82 18.17 -21.55
C GLN A 140 6.74 17.38 -22.85
N THR A 141 6.13 16.21 -22.93
CA THR A 141 6.05 15.45 -24.18
C THR A 141 5.00 16.03 -25.13
N PHE A 142 3.98 16.75 -24.64
CA PHE A 142 2.90 17.26 -25.50
C PHE A 142 3.37 18.25 -26.56
N PRO A 143 4.19 19.27 -26.25
CA PRO A 143 4.69 20.20 -27.28
C PRO A 143 5.69 19.55 -28.25
N ALA A 144 6.28 18.40 -27.89
CA ALA A 144 7.19 17.69 -28.78
C ALA A 144 6.44 16.82 -29.81
N MET A 145 5.25 16.30 -29.44
CA MET A 145 4.46 15.46 -30.34
C MET A 145 3.56 16.25 -31.30
N LEU A 146 3.28 17.53 -31.02
CA LEU A 146 2.25 18.30 -31.72
C LEU A 146 2.69 19.75 -32.00
N ASP A 147 2.79 20.08 -33.29
CA ASP A 147 3.15 21.42 -33.78
C ASP A 147 2.02 22.46 -33.65
N TYR A 148 0.83 22.06 -33.17
CA TYR A 148 -0.35 22.91 -33.07
C TYR A 148 -0.63 23.35 -31.63
N PRO A 149 -0.40 24.63 -31.28
CA PRO A 149 -0.56 25.14 -29.91
C PRO A 149 -1.96 24.92 -29.34
N GLU A 150 -2.99 25.06 -30.17
CA GLU A 150 -4.38 24.88 -29.75
C GLU A 150 -4.66 23.44 -29.28
N VAL A 151 -4.11 22.45 -29.99
CA VAL A 151 -4.27 21.03 -29.65
C VAL A 151 -3.52 20.72 -28.35
N VAL A 152 -2.31 21.25 -28.18
CA VAL A 152 -1.54 21.09 -26.94
C VAL A 152 -2.28 21.66 -25.74
N VAL A 153 -2.87 22.86 -25.86
CA VAL A 153 -3.69 23.45 -24.80
C VAL A 153 -4.91 22.57 -24.52
N ARG A 154 -5.61 22.09 -25.55
CA ARG A 154 -6.79 21.22 -25.39
C ARG A 154 -6.44 19.91 -24.68
N LEU A 155 -5.35 19.26 -25.05
CA LEU A 155 -4.89 18.03 -24.39
C LEU A 155 -4.45 18.28 -22.95
N THR A 156 -3.79 19.41 -22.70
CA THR A 156 -3.40 19.83 -21.34
C THR A 156 -4.65 20.07 -20.46
N LEU A 157 -5.71 20.64 -21.02
CA LEU A 157 -6.99 20.78 -20.31
C LEU A 157 -7.66 19.42 -20.07
N TRP A 158 -7.56 18.47 -21.00
CA TRP A 158 -8.04 17.11 -20.77
C TRP A 158 -7.31 16.40 -19.63
N CYS A 159 -6.03 16.71 -19.35
CA CYS A 159 -5.33 16.20 -18.17
C CYS A 159 -6.04 16.56 -16.86
N ILE A 160 -6.75 17.69 -16.78
CA ILE A 160 -7.63 18.03 -15.64
C ILE A 160 -8.64 16.92 -15.42
N VAL A 161 -9.37 16.58 -16.48
CA VAL A 161 -10.45 15.61 -16.42
C VAL A 161 -9.86 14.25 -16.08
N VAL A 162 -8.84 13.82 -16.83
CA VAL A 162 -8.11 12.55 -16.67
C VAL A 162 -7.57 12.33 -15.27
N GLY A 163 -7.16 13.39 -14.56
CA GLY A 163 -6.74 13.32 -13.16
C GLY A 163 -7.90 13.39 -12.15
N LEU A 164 -8.86 14.30 -12.34
CA LEU A 164 -9.92 14.57 -11.36
C LEU A 164 -11.04 13.54 -11.35
N TYR A 165 -11.49 13.04 -12.51
CA TYR A 165 -12.61 12.11 -12.54
C TYR A 165 -12.29 10.73 -11.91
N PRO A 166 -11.12 10.08 -12.13
CA PRO A 166 -10.80 8.84 -11.42
C PRO A 166 -10.57 9.11 -9.93
N THR A 167 -10.05 10.30 -9.58
CA THR A 167 -9.93 10.76 -8.19
C THR A 167 -11.31 10.86 -7.52
N LEU A 168 -12.30 11.42 -8.21
CA LEU A 168 -13.68 11.43 -7.76
C LEU A 168 -14.21 9.99 -7.62
N LEU A 169 -13.99 9.14 -8.63
CA LEU A 169 -14.47 7.77 -8.60
C LEU A 169 -13.91 6.96 -7.41
N MET A 170 -12.60 7.06 -7.14
CA MET A 170 -12.01 6.36 -5.99
C MET A 170 -12.52 6.89 -4.65
N THR A 171 -12.88 8.19 -4.55
CA THR A 171 -13.50 8.71 -3.33
C THR A 171 -14.95 8.24 -3.20
N LEU A 172 -15.73 8.22 -4.27
CA LEU A 172 -17.09 7.68 -4.23
C LEU A 172 -17.08 6.20 -3.82
N ILE A 173 -16.24 5.38 -4.44
CA ILE A 173 -16.17 3.94 -4.18
C ILE A 173 -15.51 3.63 -2.84
N GLY A 174 -14.28 4.08 -2.64
CA GLY A 174 -13.43 3.68 -1.51
C GLY A 174 -13.68 4.45 -0.21
N VAL A 175 -14.38 5.58 -0.27
CA VAL A 175 -14.64 6.43 0.90
C VAL A 175 -16.13 6.57 1.23
N LEU A 176 -16.99 6.73 0.22
CA LEU A 176 -18.40 7.01 0.45
C LEU A 176 -19.25 5.73 0.48
N TRP A 177 -19.16 4.89 -0.55
CA TRP A 177 -20.03 3.73 -0.72
C TRP A 177 -19.57 2.51 0.07
N PHE A 178 -18.28 2.19 0.03
CA PHE A 178 -17.73 1.01 0.70
C PHE A 178 -16.51 1.39 1.57
N PRO A 179 -16.67 2.23 2.61
CA PRO A 179 -15.55 2.63 3.45
C PRO A 179 -15.00 1.43 4.22
N ASN A 180 -13.82 0.95 3.82
CA ASN A 180 -13.07 -0.01 4.61
C ASN A 180 -12.37 0.75 5.75
N ARG A 181 -13.01 0.79 6.93
CA ARG A 181 -12.54 1.56 8.09
C ARG A 181 -11.35 0.86 8.76
N ALA A 182 -10.38 1.66 9.19
CA ALA A 182 -9.17 1.14 9.83
C ALA A 182 -9.50 0.37 11.12
N ILE A 183 -10.50 0.81 11.88
CA ILE A 183 -10.94 0.16 13.12
C ILE A 183 -11.45 -1.26 12.86
N THR A 184 -12.30 -1.44 11.84
CA THR A 184 -12.86 -2.76 11.51
C THR A 184 -11.75 -3.72 11.11
N GLN A 185 -10.77 -3.25 10.34
CA GLN A 185 -9.57 -4.03 10.01
C GLN A 185 -8.75 -4.36 11.26
N MET A 186 -8.66 -3.43 12.20
CA MET A 186 -7.90 -3.60 13.44
C MET A 186 -8.52 -4.67 14.33
N HIS A 187 -9.84 -4.63 14.53
CA HIS A 187 -10.56 -5.64 15.30
C HIS A 187 -10.44 -7.01 14.64
N GLN A 188 -10.63 -7.10 13.32
CA GLN A 188 -10.46 -8.35 12.58
C GLN A 188 -9.03 -8.90 12.71
N ALA A 189 -8.01 -8.06 12.51
CA ALA A 189 -6.62 -8.48 12.61
C ALA A 189 -6.25 -8.94 14.03
N LEU A 190 -6.71 -8.25 15.08
CA LEU A 190 -6.50 -8.67 16.47
C LEU A 190 -7.21 -9.99 16.76
N ASN A 191 -8.46 -10.15 16.32
CA ASN A 191 -9.23 -11.38 16.51
C ASN A 191 -8.57 -12.57 15.80
N ASP A 192 -8.14 -12.41 14.55
CA ASP A 192 -7.45 -13.46 13.80
C ASP A 192 -6.16 -13.90 14.50
N ARG A 193 -5.41 -12.98 15.12
CA ARG A 193 -4.19 -13.33 15.88
C ARG A 193 -4.52 -14.03 17.20
N LEU A 194 -5.60 -13.63 17.87
CA LEU A 194 -6.07 -14.28 19.10
C LEU A 194 -6.60 -15.69 18.81
N ASP A 195 -7.33 -15.88 17.71
CA ASP A 195 -7.77 -17.20 17.22
C ASP A 195 -6.58 -18.12 16.93
N ASP A 196 -5.59 -17.63 16.17
CA ASP A 196 -4.36 -18.38 15.90
C ASP A 196 -3.67 -18.75 17.23
N ALA A 197 -3.57 -17.82 18.17
CA ALA A 197 -2.94 -18.06 19.47
C ALA A 197 -3.69 -19.11 20.33
N ILE A 198 -5.03 -19.08 20.34
CA ILE A 198 -5.87 -20.09 21.02
C ILE A 198 -5.70 -21.46 20.34
N SER A 199 -5.60 -21.49 19.01
CA SER A 199 -5.39 -22.74 18.28
C SER A 199 -4.05 -23.39 18.63
N HIS A 200 -2.95 -22.62 18.71
CA HIS A 200 -1.65 -23.12 19.18
C HIS A 200 -1.66 -23.50 20.67
N LEU A 201 -2.53 -22.89 21.47
CA LEU A 201 -2.74 -23.28 22.88
C LEU A 201 -3.53 -24.58 23.02
N THR A 202 -4.29 -25.01 22.01
CA THR A 202 -5.21 -26.16 22.11
C THR A 202 -4.69 -27.35 21.31
N ASP A 203 -4.31 -27.10 20.06
CA ASP A 203 -3.86 -28.07 19.07
C ASP A 203 -2.35 -27.98 18.82
N SER A 204 -1.72 -29.12 18.51
CA SER A 204 -0.31 -29.15 18.11
C SER A 204 -0.20 -28.74 16.64
N LEU A 205 0.12 -27.47 16.42
CA LEU A 205 0.28 -26.86 15.10
C LEU A 205 1.77 -26.60 14.81
N ALA A 206 2.15 -26.73 13.55
CA ALA A 206 3.52 -26.40 13.13
C ALA A 206 3.79 -24.89 13.36
N PRO A 207 4.93 -24.53 13.97
CA PRO A 207 5.24 -23.14 14.27
C PRO A 207 5.39 -22.32 12.99
N LEU A 208 4.78 -21.14 12.99
CA LEU A 208 4.91 -20.17 11.91
C LEU A 208 6.32 -19.55 11.90
N PRO A 209 6.85 -19.15 10.72
CA PRO A 209 8.15 -18.49 10.61
C PRO A 209 8.19 -17.15 11.35
N GLU A 210 9.30 -16.85 12.04
CA GLU A 210 9.46 -15.60 12.81
C GLU A 210 9.34 -14.33 11.96
N THR A 211 9.83 -14.37 10.72
CA THR A 211 9.74 -13.27 9.76
C THR A 211 8.29 -12.88 9.46
N ARG A 212 7.36 -13.85 9.51
CA ARG A 212 5.93 -13.60 9.32
C ARG A 212 5.33 -12.89 10.53
N ILE A 213 5.69 -13.31 11.74
CA ILE A 213 5.24 -12.69 12.99
C ILE A 213 5.70 -11.24 13.08
N GLU A 214 6.99 -10.98 12.76
CA GLU A 214 7.52 -9.62 12.75
C GLU A 214 6.77 -8.73 11.75
N ARG A 215 6.48 -9.25 10.55
CA ARG A 215 5.73 -8.51 9.52
C ARG A 215 4.30 -8.21 9.97
N GLU A 216 3.62 -9.17 10.58
CA GLU A 216 2.25 -9.02 11.10
C GLU A 216 2.20 -8.02 12.28
N ALA A 217 3.18 -8.07 13.18
CA ALA A 217 3.33 -7.12 14.28
C ALA A 217 3.52 -5.68 13.76
N LEU A 218 4.40 -5.49 12.77
CA LEU A 218 4.61 -4.20 12.12
C LEU A 218 3.35 -3.71 11.38
N ALA A 219 2.56 -4.62 10.81
CA ALA A 219 1.30 -4.28 10.16
C ALA A 219 0.26 -3.77 11.19
N LEU A 220 0.11 -4.44 12.34
CA LEU A 220 -0.76 -4.00 13.43
C LEU A 220 -0.34 -2.62 13.98
N GLN A 221 0.97 -2.40 14.16
CA GLN A 221 1.46 -1.11 14.63
C GLN A 221 1.15 0.03 13.64
N LYS A 222 1.30 -0.21 12.34
CA LYS A 222 0.89 0.75 11.30
C LYS A 222 -0.62 0.98 11.31
N LEU A 223 -1.42 -0.07 11.48
CA LEU A 223 -2.88 0.02 11.50
C LEU A 223 -3.38 0.82 12.71
N ASN A 224 -2.72 0.69 13.87
CA ASN A 224 -3.03 1.50 15.05
C ASN A 224 -2.83 3.00 14.80
N VAL A 225 -1.77 3.40 14.09
CA VAL A 225 -1.56 4.80 13.68
C VAL A 225 -2.71 5.31 12.83
N PHE A 226 -3.29 4.47 11.98
CA PHE A 226 -4.46 4.83 11.16
C PHE A 226 -5.74 4.94 11.99
N CYS A 227 -5.95 4.05 12.96
CA CYS A 227 -7.11 4.12 13.86
C CYS A 227 -7.09 5.42 14.70
N LEU A 228 -5.91 5.85 15.17
CA LEU A 228 -5.74 7.13 15.87
C LEU A 228 -6.14 8.34 15.01
N ALA A 229 -5.97 8.25 13.70
CA ALA A 229 -6.31 9.33 12.76
C ALA A 229 -7.80 9.33 12.40
N ASP A 230 -8.43 8.15 12.29
CA ASP A 230 -9.79 7.96 11.79
C ASP A 230 -10.88 8.15 12.86
N ASP A 231 -10.61 7.79 14.12
CA ASP A 231 -11.65 7.72 15.17
C ASP A 231 -11.30 8.46 16.47
N ALA A 232 -12.29 9.19 17.00
CA ALA A 232 -12.14 9.98 18.22
C ALA A 232 -12.13 9.12 19.50
N ASN A 233 -12.95 8.06 19.58
CA ASN A 233 -13.00 7.15 20.71
C ASN A 233 -11.72 6.30 20.79
N TRP A 234 -11.22 5.84 19.64
CA TRP A 234 -9.92 5.17 19.59
C TRP A 234 -8.79 6.09 20.09
N ARG A 235 -8.87 7.38 19.76
CA ARG A 235 -7.88 8.38 20.19
C ARG A 235 -7.93 8.65 21.68
N THR A 236 -9.12 8.73 22.29
CA THR A 236 -9.26 8.92 23.75
C THR A 236 -8.72 7.72 24.52
N GLN A 237 -8.92 6.50 24.03
CA GLN A 237 -8.46 5.26 24.66
C GLN A 237 -7.14 4.74 24.07
N SER A 238 -6.35 5.62 23.44
CA SER A 238 -5.19 5.23 22.65
C SER A 238 -4.10 4.48 23.43
N ALA A 239 -3.91 4.83 24.70
CA ALA A 239 -2.96 4.13 25.58
C ALA A 239 -3.37 2.67 25.80
N TRP A 240 -4.67 2.42 26.05
CA TRP A 240 -5.19 1.06 26.23
C TRP A 240 -5.07 0.24 24.94
N TRP A 241 -5.46 0.80 23.79
CA TRP A 241 -5.34 0.11 22.51
C TRP A 241 -3.88 -0.18 22.14
N GLN A 242 -2.93 0.72 22.42
CA GLN A 242 -1.50 0.44 22.24
C GLN A 242 -1.03 -0.74 23.09
N SER A 243 -1.42 -0.79 24.37
CA SER A 243 -1.12 -1.92 25.26
C SER A 243 -1.80 -3.20 24.79
N CYS A 244 -3.03 -3.13 24.28
CA CYS A 244 -3.74 -4.28 23.72
C CYS A 244 -2.98 -4.86 22.52
N VAL A 245 -2.54 -4.03 21.57
CA VAL A 245 -1.74 -4.47 20.40
C VAL A 245 -0.43 -5.14 20.84
N ALA A 246 0.28 -4.54 21.79
CA ALA A 246 1.52 -5.11 22.31
C ALA A 246 1.27 -6.46 23.00
N THR A 247 0.20 -6.56 23.79
CA THR A 247 -0.19 -7.78 24.51
C THR A 247 -0.58 -8.90 23.54
N VAL A 248 -1.45 -8.63 22.56
CA VAL A 248 -1.86 -9.62 21.55
C VAL A 248 -0.65 -10.08 20.72
N THR A 249 0.23 -9.17 20.32
CA THR A 249 1.48 -9.52 19.60
C THR A 249 2.37 -10.42 20.44
N TYR A 250 2.50 -10.11 21.74
CA TYR A 250 3.30 -10.92 22.66
C TYR A 250 2.71 -12.32 22.85
N ILE A 251 1.40 -12.42 23.10
CA ILE A 251 0.67 -13.70 23.24
C ILE A 251 0.84 -14.55 21.99
N TYR A 252 0.58 -13.98 20.82
CA TYR A 252 0.71 -14.66 19.53
C TYR A 252 2.13 -15.16 19.29
N SER A 253 3.15 -14.32 19.53
CA SER A 253 4.55 -14.72 19.32
C SER A 253 5.01 -15.83 20.27
N THR A 254 4.54 -15.81 21.52
CA THR A 254 4.93 -16.77 22.56
C THR A 254 4.20 -18.10 22.35
N LEU A 255 2.90 -18.07 22.06
CA LEU A 255 2.10 -19.26 21.83
C LEU A 255 2.43 -19.96 20.51
N ASN A 256 2.93 -19.24 19.49
CA ASN A 256 3.41 -19.88 18.26
C ASN A 256 4.54 -20.90 18.49
N ARG A 257 5.33 -20.75 19.57
CA ARG A 257 6.40 -21.69 19.95
C ARG A 257 5.95 -22.72 20.99
N TYR A 258 4.72 -22.62 21.48
CA TYR A 258 4.21 -23.49 22.53
C TYR A 258 3.74 -24.82 21.93
N ASP A 259 4.17 -25.94 22.52
CA ASP A 259 3.72 -27.27 22.13
C ASP A 259 2.86 -27.90 23.24
N PRO A 260 1.54 -28.07 22.99
CA PRO A 260 0.61 -28.76 23.88
C PRO A 260 1.06 -30.13 24.38
N THR A 261 1.80 -30.87 23.56
CA THR A 261 2.09 -32.29 23.79
C THR A 261 3.20 -32.49 24.82
N SER A 262 4.02 -31.47 25.05
CA SER A 262 5.13 -31.50 26.02
C SER A 262 4.64 -31.62 27.48
N PHE A 263 3.37 -31.34 27.75
CA PHE A 263 2.79 -31.32 29.10
C PHE A 263 1.47 -32.10 29.21
N ALA A 264 1.29 -33.12 28.36
CA ALA A 264 0.03 -33.88 28.25
C ALA A 264 -0.35 -34.67 29.51
N ASP A 265 0.62 -34.98 30.39
CA ASP A 265 0.42 -35.85 31.55
C ASP A 265 -0.11 -35.12 32.81
N SER A 266 -0.06 -33.79 32.83
CA SER A 266 -0.39 -32.99 34.02
C SER A 266 -1.78 -32.38 33.94
N GLN A 267 -2.74 -32.96 34.67
CA GLN A 267 -4.14 -32.48 34.72
C GLN A 267 -4.27 -31.00 35.13
N ALA A 268 -3.44 -30.54 36.07
CA ALA A 268 -3.44 -29.14 36.52
C ALA A 268 -3.04 -28.16 35.41
N ILE A 269 -2.14 -28.57 34.49
CA ILE A 269 -1.71 -27.77 33.35
C ILE A 269 -2.83 -27.70 32.29
N ILE A 270 -3.56 -28.80 32.09
CA ILE A 270 -4.70 -28.85 31.15
C ILE A 270 -5.82 -27.92 31.61
N GLU A 271 -6.19 -27.99 32.89
CA GLU A 271 -7.21 -27.09 33.48
C GLU A 271 -6.78 -25.63 33.41
N PHE A 272 -5.51 -25.34 33.69
CA PHE A 272 -4.95 -24.00 33.57
C PHE A 272 -5.00 -23.49 32.11
N ARG A 273 -4.61 -24.31 31.12
CA ARG A 273 -4.69 -23.95 29.69
C ARG A 273 -6.13 -23.63 29.27
N GLN A 274 -7.11 -24.42 29.72
CA GLN A 274 -8.52 -24.14 29.42
C GLN A 274 -8.99 -22.81 30.02
N LYS A 275 -8.58 -22.49 31.25
CA LYS A 275 -8.87 -21.19 31.86
C LYS A 275 -8.20 -20.05 31.10
N LEU A 276 -6.93 -20.21 30.72
CA LEU A 276 -6.21 -19.21 29.94
C LEU A 276 -6.88 -18.98 28.57
N ALA A 277 -7.27 -20.05 27.87
CA ALA A 277 -8.04 -19.95 26.63
C ALA A 277 -9.36 -19.19 26.83
N SER A 278 -10.05 -19.43 27.95
CA SER A 278 -11.30 -18.74 28.27
C SER A 278 -11.12 -17.24 28.50
N GLU A 279 -10.02 -16.83 29.16
CA GLU A 279 -9.70 -15.40 29.35
C GLU A 279 -9.29 -14.74 28.02
N ILE A 280 -8.53 -15.43 27.17
CA ILE A 280 -8.19 -14.94 25.83
C ILE A 280 -9.46 -14.79 24.97
N ASN A 281 -10.40 -15.72 25.04
CA ASN A 281 -11.71 -15.63 24.37
C ASN A 281 -12.53 -14.43 24.87
N LYS A 282 -12.51 -14.12 26.18
CA LYS A 282 -13.18 -12.92 26.72
C LYS A 282 -12.56 -11.64 26.18
N LEU A 283 -11.22 -11.57 26.10
CA LEU A 283 -10.52 -10.45 25.47
C LEU A 283 -10.92 -10.31 24.00
N GLN A 284 -10.94 -11.42 23.26
CA GLN A 284 -11.34 -11.45 21.85
C GLN A 284 -12.78 -10.94 21.65
N HIS A 285 -13.73 -11.38 22.47
CA HIS A 285 -15.11 -10.89 22.41
C HIS A 285 -15.19 -9.37 22.66
N ALA A 286 -14.50 -8.86 23.67
CA ALA A 286 -14.46 -7.43 23.95
C ALA A 286 -13.85 -6.62 22.79
N VAL A 287 -12.77 -7.12 22.18
CA VAL A 287 -12.14 -6.51 21.00
C VAL A 287 -13.07 -6.54 19.79
N ALA A 288 -13.81 -7.63 19.56
CA ALA A 288 -14.79 -7.73 18.49
C ALA A 288 -15.91 -6.68 18.62
N GLU A 289 -16.35 -6.41 19.86
CA GLU A 289 -17.34 -5.38 20.17
C GLU A 289 -16.77 -3.95 20.20
N GLY A 290 -15.45 -3.79 20.11
CA GLY A 290 -14.77 -2.50 20.17
C GLY A 290 -14.75 -1.88 21.57
N GLN A 291 -14.82 -2.70 22.62
CA GLN A 291 -14.79 -2.28 24.01
C GLN A 291 -13.44 -2.58 24.65
N CYS A 292 -13.05 -1.77 25.63
CA CYS A 292 -11.87 -2.06 26.43
C CYS A 292 -12.18 -3.19 27.41
N TRP A 293 -11.50 -4.33 27.23
CA TRP A 293 -11.59 -5.46 28.15
C TRP A 293 -11.00 -5.11 29.52
N GLN A 294 -11.73 -5.49 30.55
CA GLN A 294 -11.27 -5.48 31.94
C GLN A 294 -11.54 -6.85 32.54
N SER A 295 -10.60 -7.34 33.35
CA SER A 295 -10.70 -8.67 33.96
C SER A 295 -10.41 -8.61 35.45
N ASP A 296 -11.29 -9.25 36.21
CA ASP A 296 -11.12 -9.55 37.63
C ASP A 296 -10.36 -10.87 37.86
N TRP A 297 -9.81 -11.48 36.80
CA TRP A 297 -9.06 -12.71 36.89
C TRP A 297 -7.87 -12.55 37.84
N ARG A 298 -7.68 -13.53 38.72
CA ARG A 298 -6.54 -13.64 39.63
C ARG A 298 -6.00 -15.05 39.52
N ILE A 299 -4.67 -15.15 39.44
CA ILE A 299 -3.97 -16.43 39.38
C ILE A 299 -3.84 -16.96 40.81
N SER A 300 -4.29 -18.19 41.05
CA SER A 300 -4.04 -18.91 42.30
C SER A 300 -2.60 -19.41 42.39
N GLU A 301 -2.07 -19.66 43.60
CA GLU A 301 -0.69 -20.16 43.78
C GLU A 301 -0.42 -21.46 42.99
N SER A 302 -1.40 -22.37 42.94
CA SER A 302 -1.32 -23.60 42.15
C SER A 302 -1.26 -23.36 40.64
N GLU A 303 -1.94 -22.32 40.14
CA GLU A 303 -1.91 -21.95 38.73
C GLU A 303 -0.61 -21.20 38.38
N ALA A 304 -0.05 -20.44 39.31
CA ALA A 304 1.24 -19.77 39.12
C ALA A 304 2.39 -20.78 38.97
N VAL A 305 2.33 -21.89 39.72
CA VAL A 305 3.29 -23.00 39.57
C VAL A 305 3.12 -23.67 38.20
N ALA A 306 1.89 -24.01 37.81
CA ALA A 306 1.62 -24.59 36.49
C ALA A 306 2.03 -23.67 35.33
N ALA A 307 1.82 -22.35 35.47
CA ALA A 307 2.22 -21.34 34.48
C ALA A 307 3.74 -21.25 34.35
N ARG A 308 4.50 -21.39 35.45
CA ARG A 308 5.96 -21.44 35.44
C ARG A 308 6.48 -22.68 34.76
N GLU A 309 5.91 -23.84 35.07
CA GLU A 309 6.29 -25.11 34.45
C GLU A 309 6.06 -25.10 32.93
N CYS A 310 5.01 -24.42 32.47
CA CYS A 310 4.69 -24.27 31.05
C CYS A 310 5.37 -23.07 30.35
N ASN A 311 6.17 -22.26 31.07
CA ASN A 311 6.71 -20.99 30.58
C ASN A 311 5.64 -19.97 30.11
N LEU A 312 4.42 -20.04 30.64
CA LEU A 312 3.30 -19.15 30.32
C LEU A 312 3.09 -18.03 31.35
N GLU A 313 3.90 -17.95 32.41
CA GLU A 313 3.77 -16.93 33.48
C GLU A 313 3.74 -15.49 32.94
N ASN A 314 4.61 -15.18 31.98
CA ASN A 314 4.68 -13.84 31.38
C ASN A 314 3.43 -13.47 30.56
N ILE A 315 2.81 -14.46 29.90
CA ILE A 315 1.52 -14.24 29.20
C ILE A 315 0.44 -13.87 30.21
N CYS A 316 0.40 -14.56 31.35
CA CYS A 316 -0.59 -14.26 32.37
C CYS A 316 -0.36 -12.89 33.00
N GLN A 317 0.89 -12.51 33.25
CA GLN A 317 1.22 -11.18 33.77
C GLN A 317 0.82 -10.06 32.79
N THR A 318 1.11 -10.22 31.49
CA THR A 318 0.74 -9.22 30.48
C THR A 318 -0.78 -9.12 30.28
N LEU A 319 -1.51 -10.24 30.30
CA LEU A 319 -2.98 -10.25 30.30
C LEU A 319 -3.57 -9.56 31.54
N LEU A 320 -3.04 -9.85 32.74
CA LEU A 320 -3.48 -9.20 33.97
C LEU A 320 -3.21 -7.69 33.95
N GLN A 321 -2.05 -7.27 33.47
CA GLN A 321 -1.71 -5.85 33.33
C GLN A 321 -2.68 -5.14 32.38
N LEU A 322 -3.04 -5.77 31.24
CA LEU A 322 -4.02 -5.21 30.32
C LEU A 322 -5.43 -5.16 30.94
N GLY A 323 -5.86 -6.22 31.62
CA GLY A 323 -7.18 -6.31 32.24
C GLY A 323 -7.39 -5.36 33.42
N GLN A 324 -6.31 -4.97 34.11
CA GLN A 324 -6.32 -3.99 35.20
C GLN A 324 -6.08 -2.55 34.73
N MET A 325 -5.67 -2.34 33.47
CA MET A 325 -5.38 -1.03 32.94
C MET A 325 -6.66 -0.19 32.83
N ASN A 326 -6.60 1.07 33.27
CA ASN A 326 -7.72 1.99 33.09
C ASN A 326 -7.84 2.41 31.61
N PRO A 327 -8.99 2.22 30.96
CA PRO A 327 -9.19 2.63 29.57
C PRO A 327 -8.92 4.11 29.29
N ASN A 328 -9.10 4.97 30.30
CA ASN A 328 -8.99 6.42 30.20
C ASN A 328 -7.61 6.95 30.62
N THR A 329 -6.57 6.10 30.69
CA THR A 329 -5.22 6.58 30.96
C THR A 329 -4.79 7.57 29.86
N PRO A 330 -4.36 8.80 30.21
CA PRO A 330 -4.03 9.80 29.21
C PRO A 330 -2.84 9.34 28.35
N PRO A 331 -2.90 9.53 27.03
CA PRO A 331 -1.80 9.15 26.15
C PRO A 331 -0.56 9.99 26.45
N THR A 332 0.61 9.37 26.31
CA THR A 332 1.88 10.10 26.35
C THR A 332 1.89 11.14 25.21
N PRO A 333 2.25 12.41 25.44
CA PRO A 333 2.25 13.42 24.40
C PRO A 333 3.19 13.02 23.26
N ALA A 334 2.63 12.67 22.11
CA ALA A 334 3.43 12.42 20.92
C ALA A 334 3.96 13.75 20.39
N ALA A 335 5.27 13.95 20.43
CA ALA A 335 5.91 15.10 19.80
C ALA A 335 5.54 15.14 18.31
N LYS A 336 5.08 16.30 17.81
CA LYS A 336 4.79 16.45 16.37
C LYS A 336 6.07 16.15 15.60
N PRO A 337 6.07 15.14 14.71
CA PRO A 337 7.26 14.84 13.92
C PRO A 337 7.54 16.03 13.00
N PRO A 338 8.82 16.39 12.80
CA PRO A 338 9.21 17.53 11.98
C PRO A 338 8.74 17.37 10.52
N SER A 339 8.51 18.48 9.83
CA SER A 339 8.04 18.50 8.43
C SER A 339 9.12 18.09 7.43
N MET A 340 10.39 18.35 7.77
CA MET A 340 11.56 17.91 7.02
C MET A 340 12.49 17.07 7.89
N VAL A 341 13.26 16.19 7.25
CA VAL A 341 14.32 15.46 7.94
C VAL A 341 15.39 16.46 8.42
N ALA A 342 15.92 16.24 9.63
CA ALA A 342 16.87 17.17 10.25
C ALA A 342 18.18 17.34 9.45
N ASP A 343 18.55 16.36 8.63
CA ASP A 343 19.76 16.35 7.81
C ASP A 343 19.52 16.77 6.35
N ALA A 344 18.34 17.33 6.02
CA ALA A 344 17.92 17.60 4.64
C ALA A 344 18.94 18.37 3.79
N PHE A 345 19.63 19.36 4.39
CA PHE A 345 20.60 20.21 3.70
C PHE A 345 22.07 19.86 3.98
N THR A 346 22.33 18.96 4.92
CA THR A 346 23.69 18.53 5.28
C THR A 346 24.08 17.23 4.60
N ASN A 347 23.10 16.36 4.30
CA ASN A 347 23.35 15.07 3.69
C ASN A 347 23.40 15.18 2.14
N PRO A 348 24.56 14.91 1.50
CA PRO A 348 24.71 15.01 0.05
C PRO A 348 23.98 13.90 -0.72
N ASP A 349 23.50 12.86 -0.06
CA ASP A 349 22.85 11.73 -0.75
C ASP A 349 21.48 12.11 -1.33
N TYR A 350 20.78 13.07 -0.72
CA TYR A 350 19.50 13.57 -1.24
C TYR A 350 19.66 14.30 -2.57
N ILE A 351 20.68 15.17 -2.68
CA ILE A 351 20.95 15.88 -3.94
C ILE A 351 21.53 14.94 -5.00
N ARG A 352 22.42 13.99 -4.61
CA ARG A 352 22.93 12.95 -5.52
C ARG A 352 21.80 12.12 -6.11
N TYR A 353 20.80 11.77 -5.29
CA TYR A 353 19.61 11.06 -5.76
C TYR A 353 18.80 11.87 -6.78
N ALA A 354 18.53 13.14 -6.48
CA ALA A 354 17.77 14.01 -7.38
C ALA A 354 18.49 14.20 -8.73
N VAL A 355 19.80 14.45 -8.69
CA VAL A 355 20.64 14.60 -9.88
C VAL A 355 20.72 13.31 -10.69
N LYS A 356 20.87 12.14 -10.05
CA LYS A 356 20.86 10.84 -10.75
C LYS A 356 19.54 10.61 -11.48
N THR A 357 18.41 10.93 -10.84
CA THR A 357 17.08 10.79 -11.45
C THR A 357 16.94 11.72 -12.66
N LEU A 358 17.38 12.98 -12.52
CA LEU A 358 17.39 13.94 -13.60
C LEU A 358 18.26 13.46 -14.77
N LEU A 359 19.51 13.06 -14.52
CA LEU A 359 20.41 12.56 -15.56
C LEU A 359 19.83 11.35 -16.30
N ALA A 360 19.20 10.41 -15.58
CA ALA A 360 18.52 9.28 -16.22
C ALA A 360 17.39 9.76 -17.16
N CYS A 361 16.56 10.71 -16.71
CA CYS A 361 15.50 11.27 -17.56
C CYS A 361 16.07 12.02 -18.78
N LEU A 362 17.16 12.76 -18.62
CA LEU A 362 17.83 13.48 -19.71
C LEU A 362 18.43 12.51 -20.74
N ILE A 363 19.05 11.41 -20.29
CA ILE A 363 19.56 10.36 -21.19
C ILE A 363 18.41 9.75 -21.99
N CYS A 364 17.29 9.42 -21.33
CA CYS A 364 16.10 8.90 -21.99
C CYS A 364 15.55 9.90 -23.02
N TYR A 365 15.43 11.17 -22.64
CA TYR A 365 14.99 12.25 -23.53
C TYR A 365 15.85 12.35 -24.79
N THR A 366 17.16 12.49 -24.61
CA THR A 366 18.11 12.59 -25.73
C THR A 366 18.08 11.35 -26.62
N PHE A 367 17.89 10.17 -26.03
CA PHE A 367 17.82 8.93 -26.79
C PHE A 367 16.58 8.85 -27.68
N TYR A 368 15.37 9.00 -27.12
CA TYR A 368 14.17 8.86 -27.95
C TYR A 368 14.01 10.00 -28.95
N SER A 369 14.41 11.22 -28.57
CA SER A 369 14.40 12.37 -29.48
C SER A 369 15.45 12.21 -30.59
N GLY A 370 16.64 11.68 -30.27
CA GLY A 370 17.70 11.44 -31.25
C GLY A 370 17.41 10.30 -32.24
N VAL A 371 16.58 9.33 -31.86
CA VAL A 371 16.15 8.20 -32.71
C VAL A 371 14.82 8.49 -33.41
N ASP A 372 14.22 9.66 -33.15
CA ASP A 372 12.89 10.05 -33.65
C ASP A 372 11.79 9.02 -33.28
N TRP A 373 11.90 8.49 -32.06
CA TRP A 373 10.97 7.49 -31.52
C TRP A 373 10.14 8.09 -30.39
N GLU A 374 9.32 9.09 -30.72
CA GLU A 374 8.46 9.80 -29.75
C GLU A 374 7.48 8.86 -29.01
N GLY A 375 7.14 7.70 -29.58
CA GLY A 375 6.26 6.70 -28.96
C GLY A 375 6.78 6.10 -27.64
N ILE A 376 8.09 6.14 -27.36
CA ILE A 376 8.69 5.58 -26.13
C ILE A 376 8.90 6.61 -25.01
N HIS A 377 8.31 7.81 -25.11
CA HIS A 377 8.45 8.89 -24.12
C HIS A 377 8.07 8.49 -22.68
N THR A 378 7.31 7.41 -22.49
CA THR A 378 7.00 6.81 -21.17
C THR A 378 8.23 6.26 -20.43
N CYS A 379 9.39 6.15 -21.09
CA CYS A 379 10.66 5.83 -20.45
C CYS A 379 11.06 6.88 -19.40
N MET A 380 10.79 8.17 -19.63
CA MET A 380 11.07 9.24 -18.66
C MET A 380 10.26 9.08 -17.38
N LEU A 381 8.96 8.77 -17.51
CA LEU A 381 8.08 8.45 -16.40
C LEU A 381 8.62 7.27 -15.58
N THR A 382 9.17 6.26 -16.26
CA THR A 382 9.73 5.08 -15.62
C THR A 382 10.95 5.41 -14.78
N CYS A 383 11.84 6.30 -15.24
CA CYS A 383 12.97 6.78 -14.45
C CYS A 383 12.53 7.40 -13.11
N VAL A 384 11.48 8.22 -13.14
CA VAL A 384 10.93 8.83 -11.92
C VAL A 384 10.29 7.77 -11.02
N ILE A 385 9.48 6.86 -11.57
CA ILE A 385 8.70 5.90 -10.77
C ILE A 385 9.56 4.82 -10.12
N VAL A 386 10.66 4.43 -10.78
CA VAL A 386 11.63 3.48 -10.22
C VAL A 386 12.54 4.15 -9.19
N ALA A 387 12.72 5.48 -9.26
CA ALA A 387 13.47 6.24 -8.28
C ALA A 387 12.75 6.21 -6.91
N ASN A 388 13.06 5.17 -6.12
CA ASN A 388 12.60 5.02 -4.76
C ASN A 388 13.66 5.51 -3.76
N PRO A 389 13.25 5.80 -2.51
CA PRO A 389 14.18 6.16 -1.43
C PRO A 389 15.21 5.07 -1.10
N ASN A 390 14.82 3.79 -1.16
CA ASN A 390 15.67 2.66 -0.79
C ASN A 390 16.19 1.90 -2.03
N VAL A 391 17.46 1.53 -2.04
CA VAL A 391 18.11 0.82 -3.17
C VAL A 391 17.50 -0.56 -3.38
N GLY A 392 17.24 -1.31 -2.31
CA GLY A 392 16.61 -2.63 -2.40
C GLY A 392 15.20 -2.57 -2.98
N SER A 393 14.40 -1.60 -2.54
CA SER A 393 13.03 -1.41 -3.08
C SER A 393 13.04 -0.81 -4.49
N SER A 394 14.06 -0.04 -4.85
CA SER A 394 14.27 0.45 -6.22
C SER A 394 14.52 -0.70 -7.19
N TYR A 395 15.45 -1.63 -6.85
CA TYR A 395 15.74 -2.80 -7.68
C TYR A 395 14.50 -3.69 -7.86
N GLN A 396 13.79 -4.00 -6.76
CA GLN A 396 12.56 -4.79 -6.83
C GLN A 396 11.50 -4.12 -7.73
N LYS A 397 11.27 -2.81 -7.60
CA LYS A 397 10.34 -2.09 -8.48
C LYS A 397 10.81 -2.04 -9.92
N MET A 398 12.12 -1.91 -10.17
CA MET A 398 12.67 -1.93 -11.53
C MET A 398 12.40 -3.27 -12.21
N VAL A 399 12.65 -4.38 -11.51
CA VAL A 399 12.36 -5.73 -12.01
C VAL A 399 10.87 -5.92 -12.26
N LEU A 400 10.01 -5.48 -11.32
CA LEU A 400 8.56 -5.55 -11.48
C LEU A 400 8.06 -4.70 -12.65
N ARG A 401 8.62 -3.51 -12.87
CA ARG A 401 8.27 -2.66 -14.01
C ARG A 401 8.71 -3.27 -15.33
N PHE A 402 9.94 -3.78 -15.40
CA PHE A 402 10.44 -4.41 -16.61
C PHE A 402 9.63 -5.68 -16.94
N GLY A 403 9.40 -6.54 -15.94
CA GLY A 403 8.59 -7.74 -16.08
C GLY A 403 7.14 -7.42 -16.46
N GLY A 404 6.52 -6.45 -15.80
CA GLY A 404 5.17 -5.99 -16.10
C GLY A 404 5.05 -5.37 -17.50
N ALA A 405 6.00 -4.54 -17.92
CA ALA A 405 6.01 -3.96 -19.26
C ALA A 405 6.23 -5.02 -20.34
N PHE A 406 7.11 -6.00 -20.11
CA PHE A 406 7.38 -7.09 -21.04
C PHE A 406 6.17 -8.02 -21.19
N CYS A 407 5.61 -8.51 -20.09
CA CYS A 407 4.39 -9.33 -20.10
C CYS A 407 3.20 -8.55 -20.68
N GLY A 408 3.06 -7.27 -20.31
CA GLY A 408 2.02 -6.38 -20.82
C GLY A 408 2.14 -6.15 -22.33
N ALA A 409 3.35 -5.97 -22.86
CA ALA A 409 3.59 -5.81 -24.30
C ALA A 409 3.23 -7.09 -25.08
N ILE A 410 3.59 -8.27 -24.57
CA ILE A 410 3.20 -9.55 -25.18
C ILE A 410 1.68 -9.70 -25.16
N LEU A 411 1.04 -9.45 -24.01
CA LEU A 411 -0.40 -9.60 -23.85
C LEU A 411 -1.16 -8.59 -24.73
N ALA A 412 -0.69 -7.34 -24.81
CA ALA A 412 -1.24 -6.33 -25.69
C ALA A 412 -1.12 -6.74 -27.17
N LEU A 413 0.05 -7.25 -27.59
CA LEU A 413 0.24 -7.73 -28.96
C LEU A 413 -0.69 -8.90 -29.30
N LEU A 414 -0.81 -9.89 -28.40
CA LEU A 414 -1.75 -11.00 -28.57
C LEU A 414 -3.20 -10.52 -28.62
N PHE A 415 -3.57 -9.57 -27.76
CA PHE A 415 -4.91 -8.97 -27.72
C PHE A 415 -5.22 -8.23 -29.03
N THR A 416 -4.29 -7.40 -29.52
CA THR A 416 -4.46 -6.67 -30.79
C THR A 416 -4.60 -7.59 -31.99
N LEU A 417 -3.88 -8.72 -32.02
CA LEU A 417 -3.92 -9.65 -33.14
C LEU A 417 -5.14 -10.60 -33.10
N LEU A 418 -5.50 -11.09 -31.91
CA LEU A 418 -6.48 -12.18 -31.77
C LEU A 418 -7.87 -11.72 -31.35
N VAL A 419 -7.98 -10.62 -30.61
CA VAL A 419 -9.22 -10.20 -29.96
C VAL A 419 -9.77 -8.92 -30.58
N MET A 420 -8.93 -7.89 -30.72
CA MET A 420 -9.36 -6.58 -31.22
C MET A 420 -10.11 -6.60 -32.58
N PRO A 421 -9.79 -7.48 -33.55
CA PRO A 421 -10.55 -7.57 -34.80
C PRO A 421 -12.01 -8.03 -34.64
N TRP A 422 -12.37 -8.60 -33.50
CA TRP A 422 -13.70 -9.15 -33.21
C TRP A 422 -14.50 -8.30 -32.21
N LEU A 423 -13.94 -7.19 -31.73
CA LEU A 423 -14.60 -6.32 -30.76
C LEU A 423 -15.33 -5.21 -31.48
N ASP A 424 -16.66 -5.21 -31.38
CA ASP A 424 -17.52 -4.20 -32.03
C ASP A 424 -18.11 -3.22 -31.01
N ASN A 425 -18.09 -3.54 -29.72
CA ASN A 425 -18.71 -2.71 -28.69
C ASN A 425 -17.92 -2.61 -27.37
N ILE A 426 -18.28 -1.61 -26.56
CA ILE A 426 -17.65 -1.35 -25.25
C ILE A 426 -17.89 -2.51 -24.27
N VAL A 427 -19.03 -3.20 -24.38
CA VAL A 427 -19.40 -4.28 -23.46
C VAL A 427 -18.47 -5.49 -23.62
N GLU A 428 -18.18 -5.89 -24.86
CA GLU A 428 -17.23 -6.95 -25.20
C GLU A 428 -15.82 -6.58 -24.73
N LEU A 429 -15.40 -5.32 -24.93
CA LEU A 429 -14.13 -4.82 -24.41
C LEU A 429 -14.05 -4.96 -22.88
N LEU A 430 -15.11 -4.58 -22.16
CA LEU A 430 -15.16 -4.72 -20.69
C LEU A 430 -15.08 -6.18 -20.25
N PHE A 431 -15.76 -7.10 -20.94
CA PHE A 431 -15.69 -8.54 -20.62
C PHE A 431 -14.27 -9.09 -20.77
N VAL A 432 -13.52 -8.63 -21.78
CA VAL A 432 -12.13 -9.09 -21.96
C VAL A 432 -11.18 -8.44 -20.96
N LEU A 433 -11.38 -7.16 -20.63
CA LEU A 433 -10.51 -6.45 -19.68
C LEU A 433 -10.78 -6.82 -18.22
N ALA A 434 -12.00 -7.24 -17.88
CA ALA A 434 -12.39 -7.63 -16.53
C ALA A 434 -11.45 -8.66 -15.88
N PRO A 435 -11.14 -9.83 -16.47
CA PRO A 435 -10.20 -10.78 -15.87
C PRO A 435 -8.78 -10.22 -15.75
N ILE A 436 -8.35 -9.38 -16.70
CA ILE A 436 -7.02 -8.76 -16.69
C ILE A 436 -6.88 -7.79 -15.51
N PHE A 437 -7.88 -6.92 -15.32
CA PHE A 437 -7.89 -6.01 -14.17
C PHE A 437 -8.02 -6.75 -12.84
N LEU A 438 -8.78 -7.85 -12.79
CA LEU A 438 -8.90 -8.65 -11.56
C LEU A 438 -7.58 -9.32 -11.18
N LEU A 439 -6.79 -9.76 -12.16
CA LEU A 439 -5.45 -10.31 -11.91
C LEU A 439 -4.42 -9.25 -11.55
N GLY A 440 -4.60 -8.01 -12.05
CA GLY A 440 -3.72 -6.89 -11.76
C GLY A 440 -3.99 -6.19 -10.43
N ALA A 441 -5.23 -6.26 -9.93
CA ALA A 441 -5.67 -5.74 -8.64
C ALA A 441 -5.29 -6.70 -7.50
#